data_AF-A0A4S2KQ20-F1
#
_entry.id   AF-A0A4S2KQ20-F1
#
_cell.length_a   1.000
_cell.length_b   1.000
_cell.length_c   1.000
_cell.angle_alpha   90.00
_cell.angle_beta   90.00
_cell.angle_gamma   90.00
#
_symmetry.space_group_name_H-M   'P 1'
#
loop_
_entity.id
_entity.type
_entity.pdbx_description
1 polymer ?
#
loop_
_entity_poly.entity_id
_entity_poly.type
_entity_poly.pdbx_seq_one_letter_code
_entity_poly.pdbx_strand_id
1 'polypeptide(L)'
;MGATLLVVILTAALFATANDINEQCQVYNETRITCSCIGNEEFLLPEEYNYKNITSVSVTGCVSANLHYASFPEASNLEEMIVQNISGILNFEVFFTSNRVKLLKLSNIGRIPKITGHTFTNLRAIDTLAIEGALIENLEEEFFHINVLHFIMMNVTIERVDRLNVSEKGATLRIVNSELRNAKEILNFGNFDKIEINGSKFEMQKPGVMSIQGTVAIVENSIFSNVSMNLVTTNAIVINGICADGKSTLRLSSKYVNSTDNRLPNEIAYPGGDQPGGPERVLTIRNNTVCKAGNCKCSKSSGQAPYQVAIPIYIFLLTIIICYI
;
A
#
# COMPACT_ATOMS: atom_id res chain seq x y z
N MET A 1 -52.43 8.88 10.31
CA MET A 1 -51.28 8.84 9.37
C MET A 1 -50.07 8.14 10.01
N GLY A 2 -50.26 6.98 10.66
CA GLY A 2 -49.16 6.28 11.37
C GLY A 2 -48.93 4.82 10.94
N ALA A 3 -49.89 4.21 10.24
CA ALA A 3 -49.78 2.81 9.79
C ALA A 3 -49.07 2.67 8.43
N THR A 4 -49.10 3.70 7.59
CA THR A 4 -48.47 3.67 6.26
C THR A 4 -46.94 3.81 6.32
N LEU A 5 -46.38 4.49 7.33
CA LEU A 5 -44.93 4.65 7.45
C LEU A 5 -44.21 3.34 7.88
N LEU A 6 -44.85 2.56 8.76
CA LEU A 6 -44.31 1.27 9.24
C LEU A 6 -44.32 0.18 8.16
N VAL A 7 -45.32 0.19 7.28
CA VAL A 7 -45.38 -0.74 6.14
C VAL A 7 -44.32 -0.40 5.10
N VAL A 8 -44.01 0.89 4.88
CA VAL A 8 -42.94 1.30 3.95
C VAL A 8 -41.55 0.97 4.49
N ILE A 9 -41.32 1.03 5.80
CA ILE A 9 -40.04 0.64 6.42
C ILE A 9 -39.87 -0.90 6.41
N LEU A 10 -40.92 -1.67 6.70
CA LEU A 10 -40.85 -3.13 6.60
C LEU A 10 -40.71 -3.61 5.15
N THR A 11 -41.39 -2.98 4.19
CA THR A 11 -41.24 -3.35 2.77
C THR A 11 -39.90 -2.91 2.19
N ALA A 12 -39.36 -1.74 2.56
CA ALA A 12 -38.00 -1.35 2.18
C ALA A 12 -36.92 -2.27 2.78
N ALA A 13 -37.14 -2.84 3.97
CA ALA A 13 -36.26 -3.85 4.57
C ALA A 13 -36.42 -5.25 3.94
N LEU A 14 -37.56 -5.53 3.29
CA LEU A 14 -37.85 -6.80 2.61
C LEU A 14 -37.42 -6.85 1.14
N PHE A 15 -37.08 -5.71 0.53
CA PHE A 15 -36.60 -5.67 -0.87
C PHE A 15 -35.08 -5.83 -1.01
N ALA A 16 -34.35 -6.04 0.09
CA ALA A 16 -33.02 -6.62 0.01
C ALA A 16 -33.15 -8.14 -0.08
N THR A 17 -33.33 -8.67 -1.28
CA THR A 17 -33.24 -10.12 -1.51
C THR A 17 -31.81 -10.55 -1.20
N ALA A 18 -31.59 -11.05 0.02
CA ALA A 18 -30.34 -11.66 0.42
C ALA A 18 -30.35 -13.14 0.00
N ASN A 19 -29.49 -13.51 -0.93
CA ASN A 19 -29.25 -14.92 -1.26
C ASN A 19 -27.89 -15.34 -0.71
N ASP A 20 -27.83 -16.50 -0.06
CA ASP A 20 -26.59 -17.02 0.50
C ASP A 20 -25.73 -17.62 -0.62
N ILE A 21 -24.45 -17.21 -0.69
CA ILE A 21 -23.46 -17.88 -1.55
C ILE A 21 -22.87 -19.08 -0.80
N ASN A 22 -22.64 -18.91 0.50
CA ASN A 22 -22.27 -19.93 1.47
C ASN A 22 -22.71 -19.48 2.87
N GLU A 23 -22.43 -20.27 3.90
CA GLU A 23 -22.82 -19.98 5.29
C GLU A 23 -22.29 -18.64 5.83
N GLN A 24 -21.23 -18.11 5.23
CA GLN A 24 -20.54 -16.89 5.68
C GLN A 24 -20.90 -15.67 4.84
N CYS A 25 -21.51 -15.82 3.66
CA CYS A 25 -21.69 -14.77 2.65
C CYS A 25 -23.14 -14.56 2.21
N GLN A 26 -23.55 -13.30 2.21
CA GLN A 26 -24.86 -12.85 1.74
C GLN A 26 -24.74 -11.92 0.54
N VAL A 27 -25.61 -12.11 -0.46
CA VAL A 27 -25.71 -11.25 -1.65
C VAL A 27 -26.91 -10.35 -1.53
N TYR A 28 -26.68 -9.04 -1.45
CA TYR A 28 -27.73 -8.03 -1.41
C TYR A 28 -27.98 -7.48 -2.81
N ASN A 29 -29.25 -7.48 -3.24
CA ASN A 29 -29.70 -6.89 -4.50
C ASN A 29 -28.88 -7.36 -5.72
N GLU A 30 -28.39 -8.61 -5.69
CA GLU A 30 -27.55 -9.22 -6.74
C GLU A 30 -26.26 -8.46 -7.10
N THR A 31 -25.85 -7.48 -6.29
CA THR A 31 -24.78 -6.53 -6.62
C THR A 31 -23.73 -6.41 -5.52
N ARG A 32 -24.08 -6.70 -4.27
CA ARG A 32 -23.16 -6.56 -3.14
C ARG A 32 -23.02 -7.87 -2.38
N ILE A 33 -21.79 -8.31 -2.19
CA ILE A 33 -21.46 -9.48 -1.38
C ILE A 33 -20.89 -8.99 -0.05
N THR A 34 -21.43 -9.51 1.05
CA THR A 34 -20.84 -9.33 2.38
C THR A 34 -20.60 -10.69 3.00
N CYS A 35 -19.35 -10.95 3.35
CA CYS A 35 -18.91 -12.17 4.00
C CYS A 35 -18.41 -11.85 5.41
N SER A 36 -18.92 -12.56 6.41
CA SER A 36 -18.51 -12.40 7.81
C SER A 36 -18.26 -13.77 8.42
N CYS A 37 -17.11 -13.90 9.07
CA CYS A 37 -16.76 -15.07 9.86
C CYS A 37 -17.13 -14.87 11.33
N ILE A 38 -17.38 -15.97 12.05
CA ILE A 38 -17.59 -15.97 13.50
C ILE A 38 -16.50 -16.79 14.18
N GLY A 39 -15.89 -16.24 15.24
CA GLY A 39 -14.88 -16.94 16.01
C GLY A 39 -13.60 -17.20 15.22
N ASN A 40 -13.25 -18.49 15.05
CA ASN A 40 -11.99 -18.91 14.44
C ASN A 40 -12.14 -19.45 13.00
N GLU A 41 -13.19 -19.04 12.32
CA GLU A 41 -13.46 -19.50 10.97
C GLU A 41 -12.41 -19.02 9.96
N GLU A 42 -12.13 -19.91 9.02
CA GLU A 42 -11.36 -19.62 7.81
C GLU A 42 -12.32 -19.34 6.66
N PHE A 43 -11.94 -18.42 5.77
CA PHE A 43 -12.74 -18.03 4.63
C PHE A 43 -12.04 -18.37 3.31
N LEU A 44 -12.81 -18.88 2.38
CA LEU A 44 -12.44 -19.04 0.99
C LEU A 44 -13.50 -18.36 0.12
N LEU A 45 -13.07 -17.43 -0.72
CA LEU A 45 -13.99 -16.78 -1.65
C LEU A 45 -14.46 -17.80 -2.70
N PRO A 46 -15.78 -18.03 -2.86
CA PRO A 46 -16.29 -19.05 -3.76
C PRO A 46 -15.89 -18.79 -5.22
N GLU A 47 -15.20 -19.73 -5.86
CA GLU A 47 -14.74 -19.59 -7.25
C GLU A 47 -15.87 -19.81 -8.27
N GLU A 48 -16.84 -20.66 -7.95
CA GLU A 48 -17.93 -21.06 -8.87
C GLU A 48 -19.10 -20.05 -8.91
N TYR A 49 -19.02 -18.95 -8.15
CA TYR A 49 -20.06 -17.93 -8.14
C TYR A 49 -19.90 -16.95 -9.31
N ASN A 50 -21.02 -16.52 -9.90
CA ASN A 50 -21.00 -15.55 -11.00
C ASN A 50 -20.92 -14.11 -10.45
N TYR A 51 -19.73 -13.51 -10.52
CA TYR A 51 -19.48 -12.16 -10.03
C TYR A 51 -19.80 -11.04 -11.04
N LYS A 52 -20.39 -11.35 -12.19
CA LYS A 52 -20.58 -10.37 -13.29
C LYS A 52 -21.34 -9.11 -12.91
N ASN A 53 -22.36 -9.25 -12.06
CA ASN A 53 -23.19 -8.12 -11.62
C ASN A 53 -22.70 -7.49 -10.30
N ILE A 54 -21.66 -8.06 -9.69
CA ILE A 54 -21.18 -7.61 -8.39
C ILE A 54 -20.39 -6.32 -8.55
N THR A 55 -20.77 -5.32 -7.75
CA THR A 55 -20.14 -4.00 -7.68
C THR A 55 -19.38 -3.79 -6.37
N SER A 56 -19.70 -4.53 -5.30
CA SER A 56 -19.01 -4.43 -4.01
C SER A 56 -18.83 -5.80 -3.36
N VAL A 57 -17.63 -6.06 -2.85
CA VAL A 57 -17.31 -7.25 -2.03
C VAL A 57 -16.72 -6.80 -0.71
N SER A 58 -17.28 -7.28 0.40
CA SER A 58 -16.75 -7.06 1.74
C SER A 58 -16.50 -8.38 2.46
N VAL A 59 -15.33 -8.54 3.07
CA VAL A 59 -14.94 -9.71 3.88
C VAL A 59 -14.44 -9.25 5.24
N THR A 60 -14.95 -9.82 6.33
CA THR A 60 -14.56 -9.40 7.68
C THR A 60 -14.56 -10.52 8.73
N GLY A 61 -13.72 -10.36 9.75
CA GLY A 61 -13.82 -11.08 11.02
C GLY A 61 -13.28 -12.52 11.01
N CYS A 62 -12.51 -12.89 9.99
CA CYS A 62 -11.99 -14.25 9.83
C CYS A 62 -10.61 -14.42 10.47
N VAL A 63 -10.25 -15.65 10.85
CA VAL A 63 -8.87 -15.96 11.24
C VAL A 63 -7.97 -15.98 10.02
N SER A 64 -8.43 -16.57 8.93
CA SER A 64 -7.74 -16.53 7.65
C SER A 64 -8.74 -16.30 6.52
N ALA A 65 -8.28 -15.68 5.44
CA ALA A 65 -9.08 -15.45 4.25
C ALA A 65 -8.24 -15.71 2.99
N ASN A 66 -8.83 -16.45 2.05
CA ASN A 66 -8.21 -16.81 0.78
C ASN A 66 -9.01 -16.18 -0.35
N LEU A 67 -8.40 -15.21 -1.04
CA LEU A 67 -8.97 -14.54 -2.20
C LEU A 67 -8.10 -14.88 -3.42
N HIS A 68 -8.48 -15.92 -4.15
CA HIS A 68 -7.69 -16.42 -5.28
C HIS A 68 -7.99 -15.71 -6.60
N TYR A 69 -7.04 -15.87 -7.53
CA TYR A 69 -7.07 -15.31 -8.88
C TYR A 69 -8.34 -15.69 -9.65
N ALA A 70 -8.81 -16.92 -9.47
CA ALA A 70 -9.96 -17.49 -10.17
C ALA A 70 -11.29 -16.86 -9.75
N SER A 71 -11.36 -16.11 -8.64
CA SER A 71 -12.62 -15.59 -8.12
C SER A 71 -13.14 -14.32 -8.82
N PHE A 72 -12.30 -13.57 -9.54
CA PHE A 72 -12.71 -12.29 -10.18
C PHE A 72 -12.56 -12.15 -11.71
N PRO A 73 -12.33 -13.19 -12.53
CA PRO A 73 -12.17 -13.00 -13.97
C PRO A 73 -13.44 -12.41 -14.62
N GLU A 74 -14.63 -12.70 -14.08
CA GLU A 74 -15.91 -12.23 -14.62
C GLU A 74 -16.43 -10.93 -13.97
N ALA A 75 -15.78 -10.45 -12.90
CA ALA A 75 -16.24 -9.34 -12.07
C ALA A 75 -16.00 -7.95 -12.71
N SER A 76 -16.46 -7.78 -13.94
CA SER A 76 -16.26 -6.59 -14.78
C SER A 76 -16.88 -5.30 -14.23
N ASN A 77 -17.85 -5.39 -13.31
CA ASN A 77 -18.54 -4.25 -12.71
C ASN A 77 -18.06 -3.91 -11.29
N LEU A 78 -17.02 -4.58 -10.78
CA LEU A 78 -16.54 -4.36 -9.43
C LEU A 78 -16.03 -2.92 -9.23
N GLU A 79 -16.64 -2.20 -8.30
CA GLU A 79 -16.25 -0.83 -7.91
C GLU A 79 -15.55 -0.80 -6.55
N GLU A 80 -15.86 -1.74 -5.66
CA GLU A 80 -15.37 -1.71 -4.28
C GLU A 80 -14.95 -3.12 -3.79
N MET A 81 -13.80 -3.18 -3.12
CA MET A 81 -13.41 -4.33 -2.31
C MET A 81 -12.89 -3.88 -0.95
N ILE A 82 -13.48 -4.41 0.12
CA ILE A 82 -13.09 -4.12 1.50
C ILE A 82 -12.82 -5.43 2.23
N VAL A 83 -11.57 -5.65 2.61
CA VAL A 83 -11.17 -6.80 3.44
C VAL A 83 -10.65 -6.27 4.75
N GLN A 84 -11.25 -6.69 5.87
CA GLN A 84 -10.89 -6.15 7.16
C GLN A 84 -10.93 -7.15 8.31
N ASN A 85 -10.20 -6.87 9.38
CA ASN A 85 -10.21 -7.66 10.62
C ASN A 85 -9.92 -9.15 10.35
N ILE A 86 -8.85 -9.42 9.60
CA ILE A 86 -8.36 -10.79 9.39
C ILE A 86 -7.23 -11.01 10.39
N SER A 87 -7.47 -11.78 11.46
CA SER A 87 -6.55 -11.83 12.59
C SER A 87 -5.25 -12.57 12.29
N GLY A 88 -5.29 -13.53 11.37
CA GLY A 88 -4.16 -14.33 10.91
C GLY A 88 -3.70 -13.91 9.52
N ILE A 89 -3.99 -14.76 8.52
CA ILE A 89 -3.41 -14.66 7.17
C ILE A 89 -4.48 -14.27 6.14
N LEU A 90 -4.17 -13.26 5.33
CA LEU A 90 -4.91 -12.97 4.09
C LEU A 90 -4.04 -13.37 2.89
N ASN A 91 -4.45 -14.43 2.18
CA ASN A 91 -3.88 -14.77 0.89
C ASN A 91 -4.58 -13.93 -0.18
N PHE A 92 -3.91 -12.84 -0.59
CA PHE A 92 -4.43 -11.83 -1.51
C PHE A 92 -3.88 -12.05 -2.92
N GLU A 93 -4.42 -13.04 -3.63
CA GLU A 93 -4.01 -13.42 -4.98
C GLU A 93 -5.05 -12.99 -6.03
N VAL A 94 -5.70 -11.86 -5.82
CA VAL A 94 -6.76 -11.36 -6.70
C VAL A 94 -6.20 -10.70 -7.96
N PHE A 95 -6.97 -10.81 -9.04
CA PHE A 95 -6.74 -10.13 -10.31
C PHE A 95 -7.97 -9.32 -10.69
N PHE A 96 -7.85 -7.99 -10.64
CA PHE A 96 -8.97 -7.12 -10.96
C PHE A 96 -9.14 -7.00 -12.47
N THR A 97 -10.25 -7.52 -13.00
CA THR A 97 -10.64 -7.35 -14.41
C THR A 97 -11.47 -6.10 -14.66
N SER A 98 -12.17 -5.60 -13.64
CA SER A 98 -12.97 -4.37 -13.77
C SER A 98 -12.08 -3.15 -13.95
N ASN A 99 -12.44 -2.27 -14.88
CA ASN A 99 -11.84 -0.95 -15.01
C ASN A 99 -12.57 0.12 -14.17
N ARG A 100 -13.47 -0.28 -13.27
CA ARG A 100 -14.34 0.61 -12.47
C ARG A 100 -14.01 0.61 -10.99
N VAL A 101 -12.96 -0.11 -10.56
CA VAL A 101 -12.56 -0.16 -9.15
C VAL A 101 -12.26 1.26 -8.68
N LYS A 102 -13.06 1.73 -7.71
CA LYS A 102 -12.91 3.02 -7.03
C LYS A 102 -12.24 2.84 -5.69
N LEU A 103 -12.61 1.82 -4.92
CA LEU A 103 -12.10 1.60 -3.57
C LEU A 103 -11.53 0.20 -3.40
N LEU A 104 -10.27 0.12 -2.98
CA LEU A 104 -9.70 -1.07 -2.38
C LEU A 104 -9.19 -0.72 -0.98
N LYS A 105 -9.76 -1.37 0.04
CA LYS A 105 -9.36 -1.22 1.42
C LYS A 105 -8.96 -2.55 2.05
N LEU A 106 -7.73 -2.62 2.55
CA LEU A 106 -7.20 -3.72 3.36
C LEU A 106 -6.91 -3.18 4.77
N SER A 107 -7.63 -3.65 5.80
CA SER A 107 -7.55 -3.04 7.14
C SER A 107 -7.48 -4.05 8.27
N ASN A 108 -6.58 -3.86 9.24
CA ASN A 108 -6.42 -4.74 10.39
C ASN A 108 -6.21 -6.20 9.95
N ILE A 109 -5.14 -6.43 9.18
CA ILE A 109 -4.80 -7.73 8.63
C ILE A 109 -3.52 -8.22 9.31
N GLY A 110 -3.57 -9.36 10.00
CA GLY A 110 -2.43 -9.89 10.74
C GLY A 110 -1.19 -10.05 9.86
N ARG A 111 -1.34 -10.71 8.72
CA ARG A 111 -0.27 -10.94 7.75
C ARG A 111 -0.81 -11.14 6.33
N ILE A 112 -0.16 -10.51 5.35
CA ILE A 112 -0.34 -10.71 3.92
C ILE A 112 0.98 -11.26 3.38
N PRO A 113 1.07 -12.56 3.04
CA PRO A 113 2.33 -13.15 2.60
C PRO A 113 2.86 -12.52 1.31
N LYS A 114 1.95 -12.13 0.41
CA LYS A 114 2.32 -11.57 -0.88
C LYS A 114 1.19 -10.73 -1.47
N ILE A 115 1.57 -9.61 -2.08
CA ILE A 115 0.77 -8.90 -3.08
C ILE A 115 1.52 -9.04 -4.40
N THR A 116 0.94 -9.76 -5.36
CA THR A 116 1.58 -10.15 -6.62
C THR A 116 1.58 -9.01 -7.62
N GLY A 117 2.63 -8.90 -8.44
CA GLY A 117 2.81 -7.83 -9.44
C GLY A 117 1.83 -7.82 -10.63
N HIS A 118 0.69 -8.50 -10.52
CA HIS A 118 -0.33 -8.56 -11.56
C HIS A 118 -1.75 -8.27 -11.05
N THR A 119 -1.91 -8.00 -9.75
CA THR A 119 -3.22 -7.68 -9.15
C THR A 119 -3.90 -6.50 -9.83
N PHE A 120 -3.13 -5.48 -10.21
CA PHE A 120 -3.67 -4.22 -10.74
C PHE A 120 -3.46 -4.00 -12.25
N THR A 121 -2.91 -4.97 -13.00
CA THR A 121 -2.46 -4.77 -14.39
C THR A 121 -3.54 -4.25 -15.36
N ASN A 122 -4.82 -4.58 -15.14
CA ASN A 122 -5.93 -4.13 -16.00
C ASN A 122 -6.62 -2.84 -15.52
N LEU A 123 -6.26 -2.33 -14.34
CA LEU A 123 -6.83 -1.10 -13.83
C LEU A 123 -6.24 0.10 -14.56
N ARG A 124 -7.11 1.06 -14.91
CA ARG A 124 -6.67 2.37 -15.42
C ARG A 124 -6.62 3.42 -14.32
N ALA A 125 -7.52 3.29 -13.36
CA ALA A 125 -7.64 4.21 -12.25
C ALA A 125 -8.21 3.49 -11.03
N ILE A 126 -7.93 4.04 -9.87
CA ILE A 126 -8.54 3.73 -8.59
C ILE A 126 -8.64 5.03 -7.77
N ASP A 127 -9.82 5.32 -7.24
CA ASP A 127 -10.03 6.55 -6.47
C ASP A 127 -9.30 6.46 -5.13
N THR A 128 -9.38 5.33 -4.43
CA THR A 128 -8.73 5.13 -3.13
C THR A 128 -8.16 3.73 -3.00
N LEU A 129 -6.85 3.67 -2.78
CA LEU A 129 -6.15 2.47 -2.33
C LEU A 129 -5.68 2.71 -0.89
N ALA A 130 -6.27 1.98 0.06
CA ALA A 130 -5.97 2.11 1.47
C ALA A 130 -5.50 0.79 2.08
N ILE A 131 -4.31 0.79 2.68
CA ILE A 131 -3.80 -0.33 3.48
C ILE A 131 -3.50 0.20 4.88
N GLU A 132 -4.19 -0.35 5.88
CA GLU A 132 -4.19 0.17 7.25
C GLU A 132 -3.99 -0.96 8.25
N GLY A 133 -2.94 -0.92 9.08
CA GLY A 133 -2.73 -1.92 10.13
C GLY A 133 -2.47 -3.33 9.56
N ALA A 134 -1.38 -3.49 8.80
CA ALA A 134 -1.05 -4.76 8.17
C ALA A 134 0.46 -5.04 8.13
N LEU A 135 0.82 -6.32 8.20
CA LEU A 135 2.16 -6.81 7.84
C LEU A 135 2.10 -7.43 6.44
N ILE A 136 2.85 -6.89 5.49
CA ILE A 136 3.03 -7.46 4.15
C ILE A 136 4.44 -8.00 4.05
N GLU A 137 4.61 -9.27 3.71
CA GLU A 137 5.96 -9.82 3.61
C GLU A 137 6.63 -9.47 2.28
N ASN A 138 5.88 -9.59 1.18
CA ASN A 138 6.35 -9.32 -0.17
C ASN A 138 5.38 -8.40 -0.91
N LEU A 139 5.85 -7.24 -1.32
CA LEU A 139 5.15 -6.36 -2.26
C LEU A 139 5.89 -6.38 -3.60
N GLU A 140 5.24 -6.94 -4.62
CA GLU A 140 5.79 -7.04 -5.99
C GLU A 140 5.12 -6.07 -6.98
N GLU A 141 4.23 -5.19 -6.52
CA GLU A 141 3.38 -4.41 -7.41
C GLU A 141 3.96 -3.10 -7.96
N GLU A 142 3.60 -2.82 -9.21
CA GLU A 142 3.86 -1.55 -9.90
C GLU A 142 2.55 -0.93 -10.34
N PHE A 143 2.23 0.25 -9.81
CA PHE A 143 1.11 1.07 -10.26
C PHE A 143 1.50 1.88 -11.50
N PHE A 144 2.05 1.19 -12.50
CA PHE A 144 2.49 1.79 -13.74
C PHE A 144 1.30 2.04 -14.66
N HIS A 145 1.10 3.29 -15.07
CA HIS A 145 -0.06 3.72 -15.86
C HIS A 145 -1.42 3.56 -15.17
N ILE A 146 -1.42 3.46 -13.85
CA ILE A 146 -2.64 3.41 -13.02
C ILE A 146 -2.75 4.73 -12.28
N ASN A 147 -3.84 5.47 -12.49
CA ASN A 147 -4.12 6.66 -11.71
C ASN A 147 -4.65 6.27 -10.33
N VAL A 148 -3.85 6.51 -9.29
CA VAL A 148 -4.28 6.34 -7.89
C VAL A 148 -4.56 7.72 -7.30
N LEU A 149 -5.84 8.08 -7.18
CA LEU A 149 -6.21 9.42 -6.71
C LEU A 149 -5.82 9.62 -5.23
N HIS A 150 -6.11 8.63 -4.38
CA HIS A 150 -5.70 8.61 -2.97
C HIS A 150 -4.95 7.32 -2.64
N PHE A 151 -3.66 7.42 -2.33
CA PHE A 151 -2.83 6.30 -1.86
C PHE A 151 -2.55 6.47 -0.37
N ILE A 152 -3.08 5.56 0.44
CA ILE A 152 -3.05 5.64 1.90
C ILE A 152 -2.40 4.38 2.47
N MET A 153 -1.34 4.57 3.24
CA MET A 153 -0.65 3.52 3.97
C MET A 153 -0.46 3.97 5.42
N MET A 154 -1.10 3.28 6.37
CA MET A 154 -1.06 3.67 7.78
C MET A 154 -0.80 2.48 8.69
N ASN A 155 0.19 2.58 9.57
CA ASN A 155 0.58 1.48 10.47
C ASN A 155 0.87 0.17 9.70
N VAL A 156 1.55 0.27 8.55
CA VAL A 156 1.87 -0.88 7.71
C VAL A 156 3.36 -1.19 7.80
N THR A 157 3.71 -2.47 7.92
CA THR A 157 5.09 -2.94 7.73
C THR A 157 5.16 -3.76 6.45
N ILE A 158 6.03 -3.40 5.52
CA ILE A 158 6.37 -4.18 4.33
C ILE A 158 7.80 -4.71 4.51
N GLU A 159 7.97 -6.03 4.59
CA GLU A 159 9.28 -6.62 4.87
C GLU A 159 10.22 -6.60 3.65
N ARG A 160 9.67 -6.80 2.46
CA ARG A 160 10.39 -6.77 1.18
C ARG A 160 9.58 -6.03 0.14
N VAL A 161 10.12 -4.91 -0.32
CA VAL A 161 9.58 -4.15 -1.44
C VAL A 161 10.41 -4.46 -2.68
N ASP A 162 9.86 -5.30 -3.55
CA ASP A 162 10.52 -5.64 -4.79
C ASP A 162 10.44 -4.47 -5.77
N ARG A 163 9.23 -3.93 -5.92
CA ARG A 163 8.91 -2.76 -6.74
C ARG A 163 7.79 -1.98 -6.06
N LEU A 164 7.89 -0.65 -6.10
CA LEU A 164 6.80 0.25 -5.73
C LEU A 164 6.95 1.54 -6.52
N ASN A 165 6.17 1.63 -7.60
CA ASN A 165 6.17 2.75 -8.52
C ASN A 165 4.74 3.22 -8.74
N VAL A 166 4.43 4.44 -8.32
CA VAL A 166 3.17 5.13 -8.61
C VAL A 166 3.52 6.31 -9.50
N SER A 167 3.29 6.20 -10.80
CA SER A 167 3.80 7.17 -11.78
C SER A 167 2.82 8.26 -12.18
N GLU A 168 1.52 7.95 -12.14
CA GLU A 168 0.45 8.84 -12.61
C GLU A 168 0.07 9.91 -11.58
N LYS A 169 -0.58 10.98 -12.04
CA LYS A 169 -1.01 12.08 -11.17
C LYS A 169 -2.10 11.63 -10.20
N GLY A 170 -1.89 11.85 -8.90
CA GLY A 170 -2.86 11.64 -7.84
C GLY A 170 -3.18 12.92 -7.03
N ALA A 171 -4.21 12.87 -6.19
CA ALA A 171 -4.56 13.97 -5.30
C ALA A 171 -3.83 13.88 -3.95
N THR A 172 -3.77 12.69 -3.34
CA THR A 172 -3.15 12.53 -2.01
C THR A 172 -2.31 11.27 -1.88
N LEU A 173 -1.09 11.46 -1.40
CA LEU A 173 -0.23 10.41 -0.89
C LEU A 173 -0.10 10.58 0.62
N ARG A 174 -0.44 9.54 1.37
CA ARG A 174 -0.32 9.52 2.83
C ARG A 174 0.35 8.24 3.32
N ILE A 175 1.55 8.37 3.86
CA ILE A 175 2.30 7.26 4.49
C ILE A 175 2.58 7.65 5.94
N VAL A 176 1.93 6.97 6.89
CA VAL A 176 2.00 7.32 8.31
C VAL A 176 2.35 6.10 9.13
N ASN A 177 3.31 6.23 10.04
CA ASN A 177 3.74 5.18 10.96
C ASN A 177 4.02 3.83 10.26
N SER A 178 4.60 3.88 9.06
CA SER A 178 4.80 2.70 8.23
C SER A 178 6.28 2.40 8.02
N GLU A 179 6.62 1.13 7.84
CA GLU A 179 8.00 0.68 7.63
C GLU A 179 8.12 -0.09 6.32
N LEU A 180 8.88 0.45 5.36
CA LEU A 180 9.21 -0.23 4.10
C LEU A 180 10.66 -0.71 4.18
N ARG A 181 10.85 -2.03 4.23
CA ARG A 181 12.14 -2.67 4.43
C ARG A 181 12.62 -3.38 3.17
N ASN A 182 13.93 -3.54 3.07
CA ASN A 182 14.62 -4.28 2.00
C ASN A 182 14.15 -3.88 0.59
N ALA A 183 13.90 -2.59 0.36
CA ALA A 183 13.53 -2.11 -0.96
C ALA A 183 14.69 -2.33 -1.94
N LYS A 184 14.44 -2.98 -3.09
CA LYS A 184 15.50 -3.45 -3.98
C LYS A 184 16.32 -2.32 -4.60
N GLU A 185 15.67 -1.37 -5.28
CA GLU A 185 16.39 -0.30 -6.00
C GLU A 185 15.65 1.05 -6.04
N ILE A 186 14.36 1.06 -6.39
CA ILE A 186 13.61 2.30 -6.64
C ILE A 186 12.29 2.30 -5.88
N LEU A 187 12.03 3.41 -5.18
CA LEU A 187 10.70 3.80 -4.72
C LEU A 187 10.31 5.08 -5.45
N ASN A 188 9.20 5.06 -6.20
CA ASN A 188 8.73 6.22 -6.93
C ASN A 188 7.29 6.58 -6.58
N PHE A 189 7.08 7.83 -6.20
CA PHE A 189 5.79 8.43 -5.88
C PHE A 189 5.62 9.72 -6.67
N GLY A 190 5.09 9.61 -7.88
CA GLY A 190 4.98 10.68 -8.85
C GLY A 190 3.69 11.50 -8.71
N ASN A 191 3.82 12.81 -8.87
CA ASN A 191 2.76 13.76 -9.20
C ASN A 191 1.53 13.78 -8.26
N PHE A 192 1.73 13.86 -6.95
CA PHE A 192 0.61 14.06 -6.00
C PHE A 192 0.38 15.53 -5.64
N ASP A 193 -0.87 15.98 -5.58
CA ASP A 193 -1.16 17.36 -5.14
C ASP A 193 -0.75 17.59 -3.67
N LYS A 194 -1.07 16.63 -2.78
CA LYS A 194 -0.68 16.66 -1.36
C LYS A 194 0.07 15.39 -0.97
N ILE A 195 1.24 15.56 -0.35
CA ILE A 195 2.07 14.46 0.16
C ILE A 195 2.28 14.62 1.66
N GLU A 196 1.97 13.57 2.42
CA GLU A 196 2.20 13.47 3.86
C GLU A 196 2.95 12.18 4.16
N ILE A 197 4.19 12.30 4.63
CA ILE A 197 5.00 11.19 5.14
C ILE A 197 5.36 11.52 6.59
N ASN A 198 4.88 10.73 7.55
CA ASN A 198 5.11 11.02 8.97
C ASN A 198 5.43 9.74 9.75
N GLY A 199 6.42 9.82 10.65
CA GLY A 199 6.74 8.73 11.56
C GLY A 199 7.14 7.42 10.88
N SER A 200 7.60 7.48 9.63
CA SER A 200 7.77 6.31 8.76
C SER A 200 9.24 5.97 8.52
N LYS A 201 9.54 4.72 8.17
CA LYS A 201 10.90 4.24 7.92
C LYS A 201 11.02 3.64 6.52
N PHE A 202 12.08 4.01 5.81
CA PHE A 202 12.39 3.51 4.48
C PHE A 202 13.81 2.96 4.47
N GLU A 203 13.96 1.67 4.22
CA GLU A 203 15.23 0.97 4.21
C GLU A 203 15.43 0.24 2.89
N MET A 204 16.47 0.65 2.16
CA MET A 204 16.86 0.00 0.92
C MET A 204 17.89 -1.11 1.22
N GLN A 205 17.75 -2.25 0.53
CA GLN A 205 18.68 -3.37 0.67
C GLN A 205 20.10 -2.99 0.25
N LYS A 206 20.21 -2.15 -0.78
CA LYS A 206 21.43 -1.51 -1.27
C LYS A 206 21.15 -0.02 -1.46
N PRO A 207 22.17 0.85 -1.56
CA PRO A 207 21.96 2.25 -1.88
C PRO A 207 21.04 2.41 -3.09
N GLY A 208 19.87 3.01 -2.87
CA GLY A 208 18.80 3.11 -3.86
C GLY A 208 18.22 4.51 -3.93
N VAL A 209 17.26 4.72 -4.83
CA VAL A 209 16.66 6.03 -5.08
C VAL A 209 15.21 6.05 -4.62
N MET A 210 14.84 7.11 -3.90
CA MET A 210 13.45 7.44 -3.62
C MET A 210 13.11 8.75 -4.32
N SER A 211 12.19 8.70 -5.29
CA SER A 211 11.71 9.87 -6.04
C SER A 211 10.30 10.22 -5.57
N ILE A 212 10.11 11.46 -5.14
CA ILE A 212 8.82 11.98 -4.69
C ILE A 212 8.55 13.28 -5.46
N GLN A 213 7.41 13.35 -6.13
CA GLN A 213 7.02 14.51 -6.92
C GLN A 213 5.60 14.97 -6.58
N GLY A 214 5.38 16.28 -6.46
CA GLY A 214 4.05 16.79 -6.15
C GLY A 214 3.88 18.30 -6.16
N THR A 215 2.80 18.80 -5.56
CA THR A 215 2.54 20.24 -5.41
C THR A 215 3.00 20.74 -4.04
N VAL A 216 2.61 20.06 -2.96
CA VAL A 216 3.06 20.32 -1.59
C VAL A 216 3.43 19.00 -0.91
N ALA A 217 4.56 18.99 -0.17
CA ALA A 217 5.00 17.83 0.59
C ALA A 217 5.36 18.19 2.03
N ILE A 218 4.93 17.32 2.94
CA ILE A 218 5.29 17.32 4.36
C ILE A 218 5.93 15.98 4.68
N VAL A 219 7.19 16.00 5.13
CA VAL A 219 7.96 14.81 5.53
C VAL A 219 8.50 15.03 6.94
N GLU A 220 7.97 14.29 7.92
CA GLU A 220 8.27 14.53 9.33
C GLU A 220 8.67 13.25 10.06
N ASN A 221 9.56 13.37 11.04
CA ASN A 221 9.88 12.34 12.03
C ASN A 221 10.19 10.95 11.40
N SER A 222 10.81 10.94 10.22
CA SER A 222 10.97 9.74 9.41
C SER A 222 12.43 9.33 9.28
N ILE A 223 12.66 8.05 8.99
CA ILE A 223 14.01 7.44 8.94
C ILE A 223 14.29 6.90 7.55
N PHE A 224 15.49 7.18 7.05
CA PHE A 224 15.93 6.80 5.70
C PHE A 224 17.29 6.10 5.74
N SER A 225 17.34 4.82 5.41
CA SER A 225 18.57 4.02 5.41
C SER A 225 18.93 3.59 3.99
N ASN A 226 20.14 3.95 3.56
CA ASN A 226 20.63 3.74 2.19
C ASN A 226 19.71 4.33 1.10
N VAL A 227 19.05 5.45 1.38
CA VAL A 227 18.12 6.11 0.47
C VAL A 227 18.73 7.43 -0.05
N SER A 228 18.86 7.54 -1.36
CA SER A 228 19.06 8.82 -2.04
C SER A 228 17.70 9.39 -2.42
N MET A 229 17.19 10.31 -1.59
CA MET A 229 15.87 10.90 -1.75
C MET A 229 15.95 12.15 -2.63
N ASN A 230 15.10 12.19 -3.66
CA ASN A 230 14.85 13.35 -4.48
C ASN A 230 13.38 13.78 -4.29
N LEU A 231 13.17 14.87 -3.56
CA LEU A 231 11.85 15.45 -3.30
C LEU A 231 11.68 16.74 -4.10
N VAL A 232 10.77 16.72 -5.07
CA VAL A 232 10.51 17.82 -5.98
C VAL A 232 9.06 18.24 -5.85
N THR A 233 8.80 19.50 -5.50
CA THR A 233 7.44 20.04 -5.50
C THR A 233 7.35 21.37 -6.22
N THR A 234 6.18 21.71 -6.75
CA THR A 234 5.98 22.99 -7.46
C THR A 234 5.76 24.18 -6.54
N ASN A 235 5.27 23.96 -5.31
CA ASN A 235 4.94 25.03 -4.38
C ASN A 235 5.76 24.98 -3.09
N ALA A 236 5.59 23.94 -2.26
CA ALA A 236 6.23 23.91 -0.94
C ALA A 236 6.74 22.53 -0.50
N ILE A 237 7.82 22.54 0.28
CA ILE A 237 8.35 21.40 1.04
C ILE A 237 8.49 21.82 2.50
N VAL A 238 7.93 21.01 3.40
CA VAL A 238 8.26 21.01 4.84
C VAL A 238 8.92 19.67 5.14
N ILE A 239 10.17 19.70 5.60
CA ILE A 239 10.88 18.50 6.03
C ILE A 239 11.53 18.73 7.38
N ASN A 240 11.08 17.97 8.38
CA ASN A 240 11.42 18.23 9.77
C ASN A 240 11.71 16.95 10.56
N GLY A 241 12.76 16.98 11.38
CA GLY A 241 13.05 15.89 12.32
C GLY A 241 13.35 14.54 11.65
N ILE A 242 13.80 14.52 10.38
CA ILE A 242 14.19 13.26 9.74
C ILE A 242 15.59 12.81 10.19
N CYS A 243 15.83 11.50 10.16
CA CYS A 243 17.15 10.91 10.37
C CYS A 243 17.52 10.01 9.20
N ALA A 244 18.66 10.26 8.56
CA ALA A 244 19.16 9.43 7.48
C ALA A 244 20.51 8.80 7.85
N ASP A 245 20.73 7.53 7.51
CA ASP A 245 22.01 6.83 7.72
C ASP A 245 22.43 5.98 6.50
N GLY A 246 23.60 5.34 6.58
CA GLY A 246 24.18 4.62 5.45
C GLY A 246 24.60 5.56 4.31
N LYS A 247 24.50 5.08 3.06
CA LYS A 247 24.81 5.88 1.86
C LYS A 247 23.60 6.72 1.42
N SER A 248 23.01 7.45 2.36
CA SER A 248 21.83 8.28 2.12
C SER A 248 22.19 9.71 1.68
N THR A 249 21.33 10.28 0.84
CA THR A 249 21.43 11.68 0.39
C THR A 249 20.04 12.30 0.29
N LEU A 250 19.96 13.62 0.34
CA LEU A 250 18.70 14.35 0.22
C LEU A 250 18.86 15.53 -0.75
N ARG A 251 17.96 15.58 -1.72
CA ARG A 251 17.81 16.68 -2.67
C ARG A 251 16.40 17.24 -2.60
N LEU A 252 16.29 18.55 -2.38
CA LEU A 252 15.02 19.27 -2.22
C LEU A 252 14.87 20.36 -3.27
N SER A 253 13.78 20.33 -4.03
CA SER A 253 13.52 21.32 -5.09
C SER A 253 12.09 21.83 -4.99
N SER A 254 11.90 23.10 -4.62
CA SER A 254 10.59 23.75 -4.55
C SER A 254 10.72 25.28 -4.49
N LYS A 255 9.60 26.01 -4.65
CA LYS A 255 9.56 27.48 -4.45
C LYS A 255 9.79 27.86 -2.99
N TYR A 256 9.22 27.08 -2.07
CA TYR A 256 9.34 27.28 -0.63
C TYR A 256 9.87 26.00 0.03
N VAL A 257 10.97 26.10 0.77
CA VAL A 257 11.53 24.93 1.49
C VAL A 257 11.79 25.29 2.94
N ASN A 258 11.11 24.60 3.85
CA ASN A 258 11.40 24.63 5.28
C ASN A 258 12.06 23.30 5.67
N SER A 259 13.37 23.33 5.97
CA SER A 259 14.15 22.15 6.32
C SER A 259 14.85 22.36 7.68
N THR A 260 14.29 21.76 8.73
CA THR A 260 14.76 21.95 10.11
C THR A 260 14.96 20.63 10.84
N ASP A 261 15.88 20.61 11.79
CA ASP A 261 16.14 19.52 12.73
C ASP A 261 16.41 18.16 12.07
N ASN A 262 16.85 18.18 10.80
CA ASN A 262 17.17 16.97 10.06
C ASN A 262 18.61 16.54 10.33
N ARG A 263 18.85 15.23 10.44
CA ARG A 263 20.16 14.64 10.68
C ARG A 263 20.55 13.73 9.52
N LEU A 264 21.59 14.09 8.77
CA LEU A 264 22.00 13.38 7.54
C LEU A 264 23.51 13.15 7.45
N PRO A 265 23.97 12.12 6.72
CA PRO A 265 25.40 11.85 6.56
C PRO A 265 26.11 12.88 5.67
N ASN A 266 25.36 13.62 4.85
CA ASN A 266 25.85 14.60 3.89
C ASN A 266 24.98 15.86 3.92
N GLU A 267 25.47 16.96 3.34
CA GLU A 267 24.69 18.16 3.11
C GLU A 267 23.49 17.91 2.19
N ILE A 268 22.41 18.66 2.41
CA ILE A 268 21.21 18.62 1.57
C ILE A 268 21.45 19.47 0.32
N ALA A 269 21.18 18.90 -0.85
CA ALA A 269 21.26 19.63 -2.11
C ALA A 269 19.98 20.43 -2.38
N TYR A 270 20.12 21.74 -2.63
CA TYR A 270 19.04 22.66 -2.98
C TYR A 270 19.24 23.24 -4.39
N PRO A 271 18.96 22.47 -5.46
CA PRO A 271 19.04 22.97 -6.82
C PRO A 271 18.18 24.24 -6.99
N GLY A 272 18.82 25.35 -7.41
CA GLY A 272 18.16 26.65 -7.63
C GLY A 272 18.25 27.65 -6.47
N GLY A 273 18.80 27.27 -5.31
CA GLY A 273 18.88 28.15 -4.13
C GLY A 273 19.99 29.21 -4.13
N ASP A 274 20.97 29.10 -5.04
CA ASP A 274 22.19 29.92 -5.01
C ASP A 274 22.36 30.86 -6.23
N GLN A 275 21.30 31.10 -7.03
CA GLN A 275 21.39 32.09 -8.12
C GLN A 275 21.11 33.51 -7.60
N PRO A 276 22.12 34.40 -7.53
CA PRO A 276 21.91 35.79 -7.19
C PRO A 276 21.35 36.49 -8.43
N GLY A 277 20.03 36.69 -8.51
CA GLY A 277 19.44 37.57 -9.53
C GLY A 277 18.06 37.21 -10.09
N GLY A 278 17.42 36.11 -9.68
CA GLY A 278 16.05 35.79 -10.10
C GLY A 278 14.98 36.54 -9.29
N PRO A 279 13.85 36.96 -9.90
CA PRO A 279 12.79 37.71 -9.21
C PRO A 279 12.00 36.90 -8.17
N GLU A 280 12.13 35.57 -8.14
CA GLU A 280 11.58 34.70 -7.10
C GLU A 280 12.70 34.17 -6.22
N ARG A 281 12.99 34.84 -5.09
CA ARG A 281 13.89 34.28 -4.08
C ARG A 281 13.25 33.02 -3.50
N VAL A 282 13.84 31.85 -3.73
CA VAL A 282 13.46 30.60 -3.05
C VAL A 282 13.61 30.83 -1.54
N LEU A 283 12.51 30.99 -0.80
CA LEU A 283 12.58 31.18 0.65
C LEU A 283 12.95 29.82 1.27
N THR A 284 14.19 29.74 1.75
CA THR A 284 14.70 28.52 2.38
C THR A 284 15.04 28.77 3.84
N ILE A 285 14.39 28.05 4.76
CA ILE A 285 14.79 27.96 6.17
C ILE A 285 15.63 26.69 6.33
N ARG A 286 16.83 26.81 6.89
CA ARG A 286 17.81 25.71 7.02
C ARG A 286 18.33 25.65 8.46
N ASN A 287 18.06 24.55 9.16
CA ASN A 287 18.66 24.27 10.47
C ASN A 287 18.91 22.76 10.62
N ASN A 288 19.89 22.23 9.88
CA ASN A 288 20.12 20.78 9.78
C ASN A 288 21.52 20.41 10.30
N THR A 289 21.66 19.16 10.73
CA THR A 289 22.93 18.61 11.23
C THR A 289 23.52 17.61 10.24
N VAL A 290 24.76 17.84 9.82
CA VAL A 290 25.57 16.84 9.12
C VAL A 290 26.32 15.98 10.12
N CYS A 291 26.18 14.66 10.02
CA CYS A 291 26.76 13.71 10.96
C CYS A 291 28.28 13.57 10.78
N LYS A 292 29.02 13.57 11.88
CA LYS A 292 30.46 13.30 11.86
C LYS A 292 30.73 11.89 11.31
N ALA A 293 31.59 11.82 10.29
CA ALA A 293 31.93 10.57 9.59
C ALA A 293 30.71 9.78 9.08
N GLY A 294 29.61 10.46 8.76
CA GLY A 294 28.38 9.83 8.25
C GLY A 294 27.59 9.00 9.27
N ASN A 295 27.99 8.98 10.54
CA ASN A 295 27.30 8.17 11.57
C ASN A 295 26.15 8.94 12.22
N CYS A 296 24.95 8.75 11.68
CA CYS A 296 23.75 9.40 12.15
C CYS A 296 22.97 8.67 13.24
N LYS A 297 23.46 7.53 13.76
CA LYS A 297 22.84 6.78 14.88
C LYS A 297 21.30 6.77 14.83
N CYS A 298 20.72 6.61 13.64
CA CYS A 298 19.28 6.57 13.48
C CYS A 298 18.74 5.31 14.15
N SER A 299 17.51 5.33 14.66
CA SER A 299 16.90 4.12 15.21
C SER A 299 16.66 3.13 14.07
N LYS A 300 17.22 1.94 14.23
CA LYS A 300 17.10 0.89 13.22
C LYS A 300 15.74 0.21 13.32
N SER A 301 15.27 -0.32 12.20
CA SER A 301 14.16 -1.27 12.16
C SER A 301 14.53 -2.50 13.02
N SER A 302 13.63 -2.91 13.91
CA SER A 302 13.76 -4.19 14.60
C SER A 302 13.24 -5.28 13.66
N GLY A 303 14.14 -5.93 12.93
CA GLY A 303 13.79 -7.10 12.12
C GLY A 303 14.82 -7.44 11.06
N GLN A 304 15.89 -8.11 11.47
CA GLN A 304 16.51 -9.10 10.61
C GLN A 304 15.60 -10.34 10.65
N ALA A 305 14.61 -10.43 9.76
CA ALA A 305 14.07 -11.75 9.42
C ALA A 305 15.13 -12.41 8.53
N PRO A 306 15.79 -13.50 8.97
CA PRO A 306 16.76 -14.18 8.13
C PRO A 306 16.09 -14.68 6.85
N TYR A 307 16.78 -14.44 5.74
CA TYR A 307 16.41 -14.84 4.39
C TYR A 307 16.35 -16.37 4.30
N GLN A 308 15.21 -17.00 4.58
CA GLN A 308 14.98 -18.39 4.19
C GLN A 308 14.42 -18.39 2.77
N VAL A 309 15.30 -18.57 1.79
CA VAL A 309 14.88 -19.02 0.46
C VAL A 309 14.20 -20.36 0.67
N ALA A 310 12.87 -20.40 0.54
CA ALA A 310 12.16 -21.67 0.39
C ALA A 310 12.59 -22.25 -0.96
N ILE A 311 13.65 -23.07 -0.95
CA ILE A 311 13.96 -23.96 -2.07
C ILE A 311 12.94 -25.09 -1.97
N PRO A 312 11.97 -25.23 -2.89
CA PRO A 312 11.09 -26.39 -2.90
C PRO A 312 11.95 -27.59 -3.31
N ILE A 313 12.43 -28.35 -2.33
CA ILE A 313 13.03 -29.66 -2.57
C ILE A 313 11.87 -30.59 -2.90
N TYR A 314 11.54 -30.71 -4.19
CA TYR A 314 10.72 -31.82 -4.70
C TYR A 314 11.51 -33.12 -4.50
N ILE A 315 11.31 -33.76 -3.34
CA ILE A 315 11.70 -35.15 -3.15
C ILE A 315 10.68 -36.00 -3.90
N PHE A 316 11.04 -36.42 -5.11
CA PHE A 316 10.34 -37.47 -5.85
C PHE A 316 10.49 -38.79 -5.06
N LEU A 317 9.49 -39.10 -4.23
CA LEU A 317 9.27 -40.45 -3.70
C LEU A 317 8.63 -41.29 -4.81
N LEU A 318 9.45 -41.83 -5.72
CA LEU A 318 9.07 -42.99 -6.52
C LEU A 318 9.29 -44.24 -5.67
N THR A 319 8.23 -44.63 -4.95
CA THR A 319 8.14 -45.94 -4.31
C THR A 319 8.09 -47.03 -5.38
N ILE A 320 9.05 -47.93 -5.25
CA ILE A 320 9.08 -49.31 -5.73
C ILE A 320 7.68 -49.95 -5.72
N ILE A 321 7.10 -50.18 -6.91
CA ILE A 321 6.22 -51.32 -7.18
C ILE A 321 6.46 -51.77 -8.63
N ILE A 322 7.52 -52.55 -8.86
CA ILE A 322 7.47 -53.69 -9.79
C ILE A 322 8.27 -54.82 -9.13
N CYS A 323 7.57 -55.58 -8.29
CA CYS A 323 7.90 -56.98 -8.07
C CYS A 323 7.15 -57.80 -9.13
N TYR A 324 7.87 -58.71 -9.78
CA TYR A 324 7.38 -60.01 -10.26
C TYR A 324 6.12 -60.03 -11.16
N ILE A 325 6.32 -60.10 -12.47
CA ILE A 325 5.99 -61.27 -13.32
C ILE A 325 7.14 -61.46 -14.31
#